data_AF-A0A2V8X7I5-F1
#
_entry.id   AF-A0A2V8X7I5-F1
#
_cell.length_a   1.000
_cell.length_b   1.000
_cell.length_c   1.000
_cell.angle_alpha   90.00
_cell.angle_beta   90.00
_cell.angle_gamma   90.00
#
_symmetry.space_group_name_H-M   'P 1'
#
loop_
_entity.id
_entity.type
_entity.pdbx_description
1 polymer ?
#
loop_
_entity_poly.entity_id
_entity_poly.type
_entity_poly.pdbx_seq_one_letter_code
_entity_poly.pdbx_strand_id
1 'polypeptide(L)'
;LDGAAEAAKHMEQERPNHPLGYLLEAEALWWRIWCATADFKYGMSDARRRPKLTADQHYLELGARAASLAEAEIKQHESAEMQFYAGMADATTARLYGLRAENRNAARAGVRAREHLLRAKALDADLADADLGLGLYNYYVDTLSAIAKILRFFMGIPGGSKQDGVRLLQHAIDEGVLTQNVARFYLALNLHRYDQQYEKALAVIGPLLQKYPSNPLFQLARGDLYAKLGRKEQALVSYHAAGALSIQSPECQAHVQDLARKSIAALGVQEKIAPH
;
A
#
# COMPACT_ATOMS: atom_id res chain seq x y z
N LEU A 1 5.68 -9.99 -10.11
CA LEU A 1 4.73 -8.86 -10.27
C LEU A 1 3.99 -8.98 -11.60
N ASP A 2 4.65 -9.45 -12.67
CA ASP A 2 4.02 -9.51 -14.00
C ASP A 2 2.91 -10.57 -14.08
N GLY A 3 3.06 -11.73 -13.44
CA GLY A 3 1.99 -12.73 -13.39
C GLY A 3 0.69 -12.25 -12.72
N ALA A 4 0.75 -11.28 -11.79
CA ALA A 4 -0.44 -10.69 -11.20
C ALA A 4 -1.15 -9.73 -12.19
N ALA A 5 -0.39 -8.96 -12.96
CA ALA A 5 -0.94 -8.10 -14.01
C ALA A 5 -1.53 -8.93 -15.16
N GLU A 6 -0.90 -10.03 -15.54
CA GLU A 6 -1.42 -10.95 -16.56
C GLU A 6 -2.73 -11.62 -16.12
N ALA A 7 -2.80 -12.09 -14.87
CA ALA A 7 -4.04 -12.65 -14.32
C ALA A 7 -5.18 -11.63 -14.26
N ALA A 8 -4.87 -10.37 -13.89
CA ALA A 8 -5.83 -9.28 -13.91
C ALA A 8 -6.36 -9.01 -15.32
N LYS A 9 -5.48 -8.94 -16.32
CA LYS A 9 -5.86 -8.78 -17.73
C LYS A 9 -6.72 -9.93 -18.26
N HIS A 10 -6.42 -11.16 -17.85
CA HIS A 10 -7.26 -12.30 -18.19
C HIS A 10 -8.67 -12.13 -17.63
N MET A 11 -8.80 -11.67 -16.37
CA MET A 11 -10.09 -11.37 -15.76
C MET A 11 -10.83 -10.24 -16.49
N GLU A 12 -10.13 -9.21 -16.96
CA GLU A 12 -10.72 -8.16 -17.80
C GLU A 12 -11.25 -8.71 -19.12
N GLN A 13 -10.57 -9.68 -19.75
CA GLN A 13 -11.04 -10.32 -20.98
C GLN A 13 -12.29 -11.18 -20.74
N GLU A 14 -12.33 -11.92 -19.63
CA GLU A 14 -13.47 -12.76 -19.25
C GLU A 14 -14.68 -11.93 -18.78
N ARG A 15 -14.43 -10.80 -18.11
CA ARG A 15 -15.45 -9.95 -17.49
C ARG A 15 -15.17 -8.46 -17.74
N PRO A 16 -15.27 -7.98 -19.00
CA PRO A 16 -14.87 -6.62 -19.38
C PRO A 16 -15.74 -5.50 -18.79
N ASN A 17 -16.92 -5.85 -18.26
CA ASN A 17 -17.83 -4.91 -17.61
C ASN A 17 -17.76 -4.99 -16.08
N HIS A 18 -16.88 -5.82 -15.52
CA HIS A 18 -16.70 -5.94 -14.07
C HIS A 18 -15.47 -5.15 -13.60
N PRO A 19 -15.56 -4.30 -12.56
CA PRO A 19 -14.48 -3.40 -12.18
C PRO A 19 -13.24 -4.09 -11.57
N LEU A 20 -13.39 -5.29 -11.01
CA LEU A 20 -12.34 -5.98 -10.25
C LEU A 20 -11.05 -6.23 -11.06
N GLY A 21 -11.13 -6.65 -12.32
CA GLY A 21 -9.94 -6.92 -13.15
C GLY A 21 -9.03 -5.69 -13.25
N TYR A 22 -9.63 -4.55 -13.58
CA TYR A 22 -8.95 -3.25 -13.67
C TYR A 22 -8.31 -2.80 -12.35
N LEU A 23 -9.00 -3.03 -11.22
CA LEU A 23 -8.45 -2.73 -9.89
C LEU A 23 -7.23 -3.60 -9.56
N LEU A 24 -7.28 -4.88 -9.91
CA LEU A 24 -6.17 -5.81 -9.69
C LEU A 24 -4.97 -5.48 -10.59
N GLU A 25 -5.19 -5.06 -11.84
CA GLU A 25 -4.10 -4.59 -12.70
C GLU A 25 -3.48 -3.31 -12.12
N ALA A 26 -4.31 -2.36 -11.69
CA ALA A 26 -3.82 -1.13 -11.07
C ALA A 26 -2.99 -1.42 -9.81
N GLU A 27 -3.41 -2.36 -8.96
CA GLU A 27 -2.64 -2.75 -7.78
C GLU A 27 -1.31 -3.43 -8.16
N ALA A 28 -1.28 -4.30 -9.17
CA ALA A 28 -0.04 -4.89 -9.67
C ALA A 28 0.94 -3.83 -10.20
N LEU A 29 0.43 -2.85 -10.95
CA LEU A 29 1.21 -1.71 -11.43
C LEU A 29 1.69 -0.81 -10.29
N TRP A 30 0.89 -0.65 -9.23
CA TRP A 30 1.34 0.11 -8.07
C TRP A 30 2.60 -0.49 -7.48
N TRP A 31 2.68 -1.80 -7.29
CA TRP A 31 3.88 -2.40 -6.68
C TRP A 31 5.14 -2.20 -7.53
N ARG A 32 4.99 -2.09 -8.85
CA ARG A 32 6.08 -1.67 -9.76
C ARG A 32 6.45 -0.21 -9.53
N ILE A 33 5.46 0.69 -9.42
CA ILE A 33 5.68 2.11 -9.09
C ILE A 33 6.37 2.24 -7.73
N TRP A 34 5.90 1.51 -6.71
CA TRP A 34 6.48 1.51 -5.37
C TRP A 34 7.94 1.07 -5.44
N CYS A 35 8.23 -0.05 -6.11
CA CYS A 35 9.59 -0.53 -6.29
C CYS A 35 10.48 0.52 -6.96
N ALA A 36 10.06 1.05 -8.11
CA ALA A 36 10.85 2.01 -8.89
C ALA A 36 11.07 3.36 -8.19
N THR A 37 10.37 3.63 -7.10
CA THR A 37 10.37 4.95 -6.42
C THR A 37 10.78 4.87 -4.97
N ALA A 38 11.05 3.66 -4.49
CA ALA A 38 11.52 3.43 -3.15
C ALA A 38 12.87 4.12 -2.92
N ASP A 39 13.14 4.57 -1.71
CA ASP A 39 14.46 5.07 -1.34
C ASP A 39 14.72 4.74 0.12
N PHE A 40 15.96 4.41 0.43
CA PHE A 40 16.39 4.13 1.80
C PHE A 40 16.75 5.45 2.49
N LYS A 41 15.86 5.92 3.36
CA LYS A 41 16.05 7.15 4.14
C LYS A 41 15.52 6.99 5.56
N TYR A 42 16.24 7.56 6.50
CA TYR A 42 15.89 7.55 7.93
C TYR A 42 15.75 6.12 8.51
N GLY A 43 16.49 5.16 7.94
CA GLY A 43 16.47 3.75 8.35
C GLY A 43 15.23 2.98 7.88
N MET A 44 14.65 3.37 6.74
CA MET A 44 13.48 2.73 6.14
C MET A 44 13.51 2.85 4.62
N SER A 45 13.30 1.72 3.94
CA SER A 45 13.04 1.62 2.51
C SER A 45 11.55 1.89 2.26
N ASP A 46 11.23 2.96 1.53
CA ASP A 46 9.84 3.25 1.19
C ASP A 46 9.70 4.10 -0.08
N ALA A 47 8.56 3.98 -0.77
CA ALA A 47 8.20 4.79 -1.93
C ALA A 47 8.21 6.27 -1.59
N ARG A 48 8.93 7.05 -2.40
CA ARG A 48 9.11 8.49 -2.20
C ARG A 48 8.46 9.30 -3.32
N ARG A 49 8.34 10.60 -3.05
CA ARG A 49 7.83 11.55 -4.04
C ARG A 49 8.56 11.38 -5.37
N ARG A 50 7.80 11.37 -6.46
CA ARG A 50 8.32 11.29 -7.83
C ARG A 50 7.65 12.29 -8.77
N PRO A 51 8.28 12.69 -9.89
CA PRO A 51 7.64 13.51 -10.92
C PRO A 51 6.52 12.75 -11.65
N LYS A 52 5.69 13.48 -12.41
CA LYS A 52 4.71 12.89 -13.31
C LYS A 52 5.43 12.16 -14.45
N LEU A 53 5.04 10.91 -14.72
CA LEU A 53 5.52 10.15 -15.87
C LEU A 53 4.36 9.85 -16.83
N THR A 54 4.65 9.74 -18.12
CA THR A 54 3.67 9.34 -19.14
C THR A 54 3.07 7.96 -18.88
N ALA A 55 3.88 7.02 -18.36
CA ALA A 55 3.44 5.67 -18.02
C ALA A 55 2.33 5.60 -16.96
N ASP A 56 2.15 6.69 -16.20
CA ASP A 56 1.13 6.77 -15.16
C ASP A 56 -0.28 6.97 -15.74
N GLN A 57 -0.38 7.34 -17.02
CA GLN A 57 -1.65 7.52 -17.71
C GLN A 57 -2.46 6.21 -17.69
N HIS A 58 -1.82 5.10 -18.03
CA HIS A 58 -2.46 3.77 -17.98
C HIS A 58 -2.99 3.43 -16.58
N TYR A 59 -2.20 3.70 -15.54
CA TYR A 59 -2.63 3.48 -14.15
C TYR A 59 -3.86 4.31 -13.78
N LEU A 60 -3.92 5.58 -14.21
CA LEU A 60 -5.08 6.45 -13.98
C LEU A 60 -6.29 6.01 -14.79
N GLU A 61 -6.10 5.51 -16.01
CA GLU A 61 -7.16 5.00 -16.88
C GLU A 61 -7.81 3.74 -16.30
N LEU A 62 -7.01 2.82 -15.73
CA LEU A 62 -7.53 1.65 -15.01
C LEU A 62 -8.43 2.06 -13.84
N GLY A 63 -7.98 3.02 -13.02
CA GLY A 63 -8.78 3.57 -11.92
C GLY A 63 -10.06 4.23 -12.43
N ALA A 64 -9.98 5.07 -13.45
CA ALA A 64 -11.16 5.73 -14.04
C ALA A 64 -12.15 4.72 -14.64
N ARG A 65 -11.65 3.67 -15.30
CA ARG A 65 -12.47 2.60 -15.86
C ARG A 65 -13.19 1.80 -14.77
N ALA A 66 -12.48 1.40 -13.72
CA ALA A 66 -13.07 0.70 -12.58
C ALA A 66 -14.15 1.54 -11.89
N ALA A 67 -13.88 2.82 -11.62
CA ALA A 67 -14.86 3.74 -11.04
C ALA A 67 -16.11 3.86 -11.91
N SER A 68 -15.94 4.11 -13.22
CA SER A 68 -17.05 4.25 -14.16
C SER A 68 -17.92 2.98 -14.24
N LEU A 69 -17.33 1.79 -14.20
CA LEU A 69 -18.08 0.53 -14.23
C LEU A 69 -18.85 0.34 -12.92
N ALA A 70 -18.19 0.52 -11.77
CA ALA A 70 -18.82 0.40 -10.47
C ALA A 70 -19.97 1.40 -10.28
N GLU A 71 -19.78 2.66 -10.67
CA GLU A 71 -20.81 3.71 -10.60
C GLU A 71 -21.99 3.44 -11.55
N ALA A 72 -21.74 2.86 -12.72
CA ALA A 72 -22.81 2.46 -13.63
C ALA A 72 -23.69 1.37 -13.02
N GLU A 73 -23.07 0.35 -12.40
CA GLU A 73 -23.78 -0.70 -11.69
C GLU A 73 -24.51 -0.17 -10.46
N ILE A 74 -23.89 0.71 -9.65
CA ILE A 74 -24.53 1.34 -8.48
C ILE A 74 -25.84 2.05 -8.85
N LYS A 75 -25.90 2.70 -10.02
CA LYS A 75 -27.12 3.38 -10.50
C LYS A 75 -28.26 2.43 -10.83
N GLN A 76 -27.95 1.19 -11.22
CA GLN A 76 -28.94 0.17 -11.54
C GLN A 76 -29.32 -0.64 -10.29
N HIS A 77 -28.31 -1.10 -9.56
CA HIS A 77 -28.43 -1.91 -8.37
C HIS A 77 -27.26 -1.61 -7.42
N GLU A 78 -27.51 -0.75 -6.43
CA GLU A 78 -26.51 -0.44 -5.42
C GLU A 78 -26.20 -1.66 -4.54
N SER A 79 -24.92 -2.02 -4.46
CA SER A 79 -24.41 -3.08 -3.58
C SER A 79 -23.19 -2.60 -2.79
N ALA A 80 -22.93 -3.23 -1.64
CA ALA A 80 -21.74 -2.95 -0.85
C ALA A 80 -20.45 -3.21 -1.64
N GLU A 81 -20.43 -4.26 -2.45
CA GLU A 81 -19.31 -4.63 -3.31
C GLU A 81 -19.00 -3.56 -4.36
N MET A 82 -20.00 -3.04 -5.08
CA MET A 82 -19.77 -2.01 -6.09
C MET A 82 -19.35 -0.68 -5.45
N GLN A 83 -19.92 -0.33 -4.29
CA GLN A 83 -19.46 0.82 -3.50
C GLN A 83 -18.01 0.64 -3.05
N PHE A 84 -17.61 -0.56 -2.64
CA PHE A 84 -16.22 -0.87 -2.32
C PHE A 84 -15.31 -0.71 -3.55
N TYR A 85 -15.68 -1.23 -4.71
CA TYR A 85 -14.88 -1.10 -5.92
C TYR A 85 -14.74 0.35 -6.40
N ALA A 86 -15.81 1.15 -6.34
CA ALA A 86 -15.74 2.58 -6.62
C ALA A 86 -14.77 3.30 -5.64
N GLY A 87 -14.88 2.98 -4.34
CA GLY A 87 -13.98 3.52 -3.33
C GLY A 87 -12.52 3.16 -3.54
N MET A 88 -12.23 1.91 -3.92
CA MET A 88 -10.88 1.43 -4.22
C MET A 88 -10.31 2.06 -5.50
N ALA A 89 -11.13 2.34 -6.50
CA ALA A 89 -10.71 3.03 -7.73
C ALA A 89 -10.26 4.47 -7.42
N ASP A 90 -11.01 5.18 -6.59
CA ASP A 90 -10.63 6.51 -6.12
C ASP A 90 -9.41 6.49 -5.19
N ALA A 91 -9.29 5.48 -4.31
CA ALA A 91 -8.12 5.33 -3.43
C ALA A 91 -6.84 5.07 -4.22
N THR A 92 -6.92 4.22 -5.25
CA THR A 92 -5.84 3.94 -6.22
C THR A 92 -5.36 5.22 -6.87
N THR A 93 -6.29 6.07 -7.31
CA THR A 93 -6.01 7.39 -7.91
C THR A 93 -5.37 8.35 -6.90
N ALA A 94 -5.93 8.44 -5.69
CA ALA A 94 -5.44 9.30 -4.62
C ALA A 94 -3.98 9.00 -4.25
N ARG A 95 -3.62 7.72 -4.21
CA ARG A 95 -2.29 7.22 -3.88
C ARG A 95 -1.22 7.63 -4.88
N LEU A 96 -1.50 7.57 -6.20
CA LEU A 96 -0.59 8.08 -7.22
C LEU A 96 -0.44 9.62 -7.15
N TYR A 97 -1.55 10.35 -6.98
CA TYR A 97 -1.49 11.80 -6.79
C TYR A 97 -0.71 12.20 -5.53
N GLY A 98 -0.84 11.45 -4.44
CA GLY A 98 -0.05 11.63 -3.23
C GLY A 98 1.45 11.46 -3.48
N LEU A 99 1.83 10.41 -4.22
CA LEU A 99 3.23 10.16 -4.61
C LEU A 99 3.80 11.28 -5.49
N ARG A 100 2.96 11.96 -6.27
CA ARG A 100 3.35 13.12 -7.10
C ARG A 100 3.21 14.46 -6.37
N ALA A 101 2.76 14.43 -5.13
CA ALA A 101 2.38 15.60 -4.33
C ALA A 101 1.38 16.56 -5.01
N GLU A 102 0.46 15.98 -5.77
CA GLU A 102 -0.72 16.68 -6.29
C GLU A 102 -1.79 16.77 -5.20
N ASN A 103 -1.45 17.44 -4.08
CA ASN A 103 -2.19 17.36 -2.81
C ASN A 103 -3.70 17.63 -2.95
N ARG A 104 -4.10 18.58 -3.80
CA ARG A 104 -5.52 18.89 -4.05
C ARG A 104 -6.25 17.73 -4.75
N ASN A 105 -5.61 17.10 -5.73
CA ASN A 105 -6.19 15.97 -6.47
C ASN A 105 -6.23 14.72 -5.59
N ALA A 106 -5.14 14.48 -4.83
CA ALA A 106 -5.08 13.40 -3.85
C ALA A 106 -6.18 13.54 -2.79
N ALA A 107 -6.37 14.73 -2.23
CA ALA A 107 -7.42 14.99 -1.23
C ALA A 107 -8.83 14.78 -1.80
N ARG A 108 -9.11 15.29 -3.01
CA ARG A 108 -10.41 15.09 -3.67
C ARG A 108 -10.72 13.62 -3.92
N ALA A 109 -9.78 12.89 -4.50
CA ALA A 109 -9.92 11.45 -4.73
C ALA A 109 -10.07 10.68 -3.40
N GLY A 110 -9.28 11.03 -2.38
CA GLY A 110 -9.37 10.41 -1.05
C GLY A 110 -10.70 10.66 -0.33
N VAL A 111 -11.32 11.83 -0.52
CA VAL A 111 -12.67 12.11 0.03
C VAL A 111 -13.72 11.24 -0.65
N ARG A 112 -13.73 11.16 -1.99
CA ARG A 112 -14.67 10.29 -2.71
C ARG A 112 -14.46 8.82 -2.38
N ALA A 113 -13.20 8.37 -2.31
CA ALA A 113 -12.86 7.03 -1.85
C ALA A 113 -13.50 6.73 -0.49
N ARG A 114 -13.35 7.64 0.48
CA ARG A 114 -13.92 7.49 1.82
C ARG A 114 -15.45 7.47 1.80
N GLU A 115 -16.10 8.30 1.00
CA GLU A 115 -17.55 8.33 0.88
C GLU A 115 -18.09 6.98 0.41
N HIS A 116 -17.54 6.46 -0.68
CA HIS A 116 -17.88 5.14 -1.22
C HIS A 116 -17.61 4.00 -0.22
N LEU A 117 -16.44 3.99 0.44
CA LEU A 117 -16.10 2.96 1.42
C LEU A 117 -17.00 3.02 2.67
N LEU A 118 -17.38 4.20 3.14
CA LEU A 118 -18.37 4.34 4.21
C LEU A 118 -19.74 3.84 3.78
N ARG A 119 -20.16 4.14 2.54
CA ARG A 119 -21.42 3.63 1.98
C ARG A 119 -21.40 2.11 1.87
N ALA A 120 -20.29 1.52 1.44
CA ALA A 120 -20.09 0.08 1.43
C ALA A 120 -20.29 -0.53 2.82
N LYS A 121 -19.64 0.02 3.87
CA LYS A 121 -19.82 -0.41 5.26
C LYS A 121 -21.25 -0.22 5.80
N ALA A 122 -21.98 0.78 5.29
CA ALA A 122 -23.37 1.01 5.68
C ALA A 122 -24.34 -0.01 5.04
N LEU A 123 -23.99 -0.54 3.87
CA LEU A 123 -24.75 -1.59 3.18
C LEU A 123 -24.38 -2.99 3.71
N ASP A 124 -23.12 -3.19 4.06
CA ASP A 124 -22.59 -4.42 4.64
C ASP A 124 -21.53 -4.08 5.70
N ALA A 125 -21.91 -4.21 6.97
CA ALA A 125 -21.03 -3.92 8.10
C ALA A 125 -19.87 -4.91 8.23
N ASP A 126 -20.00 -6.12 7.67
CA ASP A 126 -19.01 -7.20 7.77
C ASP A 126 -18.03 -7.19 6.59
N LEU A 127 -18.21 -6.30 5.60
CA LEU A 127 -17.27 -6.11 4.49
C LEU A 127 -15.92 -5.58 5.00
N ALA A 128 -15.04 -6.49 5.42
CA ALA A 128 -13.76 -6.19 6.03
C ALA A 128 -12.78 -5.54 5.04
N ASP A 129 -12.92 -5.83 3.74
CA ASP A 129 -12.02 -5.26 2.73
C ASP A 129 -12.09 -3.73 2.64
N ALA A 130 -13.24 -3.14 2.91
CA ALA A 130 -13.38 -1.67 2.94
C ALA A 130 -12.58 -1.02 4.08
N ASP A 131 -12.23 -1.80 5.12
CA ASP A 131 -11.51 -1.31 6.29
C ASP A 131 -10.03 -1.04 6.00
N LEU A 132 -9.47 -1.52 4.88
CA LEU A 132 -8.16 -1.08 4.38
C LEU A 132 -8.14 0.43 4.15
N GLY A 133 -9.04 0.93 3.29
CA GLY A 133 -9.05 2.34 2.88
C GLY A 133 -9.48 3.26 4.02
N LEU A 134 -10.52 2.87 4.78
CA LEU A 134 -10.97 3.63 5.95
C LEU A 134 -9.92 3.63 7.07
N GLY A 135 -9.25 2.50 7.29
CA GLY A 135 -8.18 2.35 8.26
C GLY A 135 -6.99 3.25 7.94
N LEU A 136 -6.53 3.27 6.68
CA LEU A 136 -5.46 4.18 6.25
C LEU A 136 -5.85 5.66 6.38
N TYR A 137 -7.07 6.01 5.98
CA TYR A 137 -7.57 7.38 6.15
C TYR A 137 -7.54 7.80 7.62
N ASN A 138 -8.08 6.96 8.52
CA ASN A 138 -8.12 7.24 9.94
C ASN A 138 -6.74 7.18 10.59
N TYR A 139 -5.80 6.36 10.10
CA TYR A 139 -4.43 6.33 10.60
C TYR A 139 -3.73 7.69 10.36
N TYR A 140 -3.90 8.25 9.16
CA TYR A 140 -3.23 9.50 8.78
C TYR A 140 -3.97 10.76 9.21
N VAL A 141 -5.20 10.63 9.71
CA VAL A 141 -5.99 11.77 10.19
C VAL A 141 -5.24 12.58 11.26
N ASP A 142 -4.42 11.91 12.08
CA ASP A 142 -3.67 12.55 13.15
C ASP A 142 -2.42 13.28 12.66
N THR A 143 -1.97 12.95 11.44
CA THR A 143 -0.88 13.63 10.74
C THR A 143 -1.34 14.91 10.03
N LEU A 144 -2.64 15.16 9.94
CA LEU A 144 -3.20 16.41 9.43
C LEU A 144 -2.88 17.57 10.38
N SER A 145 -2.60 18.75 9.82
CA SER A 145 -2.39 19.96 10.63
C SER A 145 -3.61 20.26 11.50
N ALA A 146 -3.40 20.90 12.66
CA ALA A 146 -4.50 21.29 13.55
C ALA A 146 -5.60 22.07 12.82
N ILE A 147 -5.22 22.89 11.84
CA ILE A 147 -6.13 23.65 10.96
C ILE A 147 -7.02 22.72 10.12
N ALA A 148 -6.46 21.64 9.55
CA ALA A 148 -7.22 20.68 8.77
C ALA A 148 -8.21 19.86 9.63
N LYS A 149 -7.85 19.55 10.88
CA LYS A 149 -8.77 18.90 11.83
C LYS A 149 -9.95 19.80 12.20
N ILE A 150 -9.71 21.10 12.38
CA ILE A 150 -10.75 22.12 12.65
C ILE A 150 -11.68 22.28 11.43
N LEU A 151 -11.12 22.42 10.23
CA LEU A 151 -11.93 22.57 9.00
C LEU A 151 -12.86 21.37 8.75
N ARG A 152 -12.41 20.16 9.09
CA ARG A 152 -13.23 18.95 9.00
C ARG A 152 -14.50 19.02 9.87
N PHE A 153 -14.35 19.55 11.09
CA PHE A 153 -15.46 19.72 12.02
C PHE A 153 -16.51 20.69 11.46
N PHE A 154 -16.09 21.82 10.89
CA PHE A 154 -17.01 22.78 10.26
C PHE A 154 -17.69 22.25 8.99
N MET A 155 -17.08 21.29 8.30
CA MET A 155 -17.65 20.65 7.10
C MET A 155 -18.50 19.41 7.40
N GLY A 156 -18.72 19.05 8.68
CA GLY A 156 -19.58 17.93 9.05
C GLY A 156 -19.06 16.53 8.66
N ILE A 157 -17.76 16.41 8.35
CA ILE A 157 -17.15 15.13 7.96
C ILE A 157 -16.88 14.32 9.25
N PRO A 158 -17.46 13.10 9.41
CA PRO A 158 -17.30 12.32 10.62
C PRO A 158 -15.84 12.11 10.99
N GLY A 159 -15.54 12.25 12.29
CA GLY A 159 -14.22 12.04 12.84
C GLY A 159 -13.69 10.62 12.65
N GLY A 160 -12.39 10.46 12.87
CA GLY A 160 -11.69 9.19 12.98
C GLY A 160 -10.42 9.43 13.79
N SER A 161 -9.88 8.40 14.43
CA SER A 161 -8.63 8.44 15.21
C SER A 161 -7.60 7.46 14.68
N LYS A 162 -6.31 7.67 15.00
CA LYS A 162 -5.28 6.67 14.68
C LYS A 162 -5.59 5.29 15.27
N GLN A 163 -6.16 5.23 16.48
CA GLN A 163 -6.54 3.97 17.14
C GLN A 163 -7.63 3.24 16.35
N ASP A 164 -8.65 3.97 15.87
CA ASP A 164 -9.66 3.41 14.98
C ASP A 164 -9.02 2.92 13.67
N GLY A 165 -8.08 3.69 13.13
CA GLY A 165 -7.31 3.31 11.95
C GLY A 165 -6.61 1.96 12.11
N VAL A 166 -5.92 1.77 13.24
CA VAL A 166 -5.26 0.49 13.57
C VAL A 166 -6.28 -0.64 13.71
N ARG A 167 -7.41 -0.41 14.39
CA ARG A 167 -8.47 -1.42 14.56
C ARG A 167 -9.05 -1.86 13.22
N LEU A 168 -9.35 -0.92 12.33
CA LEU A 168 -9.89 -1.19 11.00
C LEU A 168 -8.87 -1.96 10.14
N LEU A 169 -7.60 -1.55 10.15
CA LEU A 169 -6.54 -2.28 9.46
C LEU A 169 -6.38 -3.71 10.00
N GLN A 170 -6.48 -3.91 11.31
CA GLN A 170 -6.43 -5.24 11.91
C GLN A 170 -7.62 -6.11 11.46
N HIS A 171 -8.83 -5.55 11.42
CA HIS A 171 -10.00 -6.26 10.91
C HIS A 171 -9.84 -6.67 9.45
N ALA A 172 -9.35 -5.79 8.58
CA ALA A 172 -9.04 -6.14 7.19
C ALA A 172 -7.95 -7.22 7.06
N ILE A 173 -7.00 -7.29 8.00
CA ILE A 173 -5.96 -8.34 8.05
C ILE A 173 -6.53 -9.69 8.46
N ASP A 174 -7.54 -9.71 9.32
CA ASP A 174 -8.07 -10.94 9.90
C ASP A 174 -9.20 -11.51 9.02
N GLU A 175 -10.10 -10.65 8.52
CA GLU A 175 -11.34 -11.05 7.85
C GLU A 175 -11.43 -10.64 6.36
N GLY A 176 -10.49 -9.81 5.86
CA GLY A 176 -10.49 -9.36 4.47
C GLY A 176 -10.13 -10.47 3.49
N VAL A 177 -10.70 -10.42 2.28
CA VAL A 177 -10.43 -11.39 1.20
C VAL A 177 -9.43 -10.81 0.19
N LEU A 178 -9.67 -9.59 -0.28
CA LEU A 178 -8.89 -8.96 -1.34
C LEU A 178 -7.72 -8.12 -0.81
N THR A 179 -7.93 -7.46 0.32
CA THR A 179 -7.06 -6.40 0.85
C THR A 179 -6.17 -6.85 2.00
N GLN A 180 -6.35 -8.08 2.49
CA GLN A 180 -5.70 -8.64 3.67
C GLN A 180 -4.19 -8.38 3.72
N ASN A 181 -3.50 -8.76 2.64
CA ASN A 181 -2.04 -8.63 2.56
C ASN A 181 -1.59 -7.16 2.48
N VAL A 182 -2.37 -6.33 1.79
CA VAL A 182 -2.09 -4.90 1.59
C VAL A 182 -2.28 -4.14 2.91
N ALA A 183 -3.35 -4.45 3.65
CA ALA A 183 -3.60 -3.92 4.99
C ALA A 183 -2.48 -4.28 5.96
N ARG A 184 -2.04 -5.55 5.93
CA ARG A 184 -0.91 -6.03 6.75
C ARG A 184 0.37 -5.29 6.45
N PHE A 185 0.70 -5.11 5.18
CA PHE A 185 1.88 -4.38 4.76
C PHE A 185 1.85 -2.94 5.27
N TYR A 186 0.77 -2.19 4.98
CA TYR A 186 0.70 -0.80 5.38
C TYR A 186 0.62 -0.60 6.91
N LEU A 187 -0.03 -1.50 7.65
CA LEU A 187 -0.03 -1.42 9.12
C LEU A 187 1.39 -1.57 9.66
N ALA A 188 2.18 -2.54 9.16
CA ALA A 188 3.57 -2.70 9.58
C ALA A 188 4.43 -1.46 9.26
N LEU A 189 4.30 -0.91 8.04
CA LEU A 189 5.04 0.28 7.63
C LEU A 189 4.66 1.50 8.47
N ASN A 190 3.39 1.65 8.82
CA ASN A 190 2.92 2.76 9.64
C ASN A 190 3.39 2.65 11.10
N LEU A 191 3.36 1.44 11.66
CA LEU A 191 3.91 1.15 12.99
C LEU A 191 5.41 1.43 13.05
N HIS A 192 6.16 1.13 11.97
CA HIS A 192 7.56 1.51 11.84
C HIS A 192 7.70 3.04 11.80
N ARG A 193 7.10 3.68 10.79
CA ARG A 193 7.39 5.06 10.42
C ARG A 193 6.91 6.08 11.45
N TYR A 194 5.68 5.93 11.92
CA TYR A 194 5.01 6.95 12.73
C TYR A 194 5.02 6.63 14.22
N ASP A 195 4.89 5.35 14.55
CA ASP A 195 4.69 4.93 15.95
C ASP A 195 5.96 4.38 16.59
N GLN A 196 6.98 4.05 15.78
CA GLN A 196 8.25 3.45 16.22
C GLN A 196 8.05 2.15 17.03
N GLN A 197 6.93 1.45 16.83
CA GLN A 197 6.62 0.17 17.47
C GLN A 197 7.23 -0.98 16.66
N TYR A 198 8.55 -1.07 16.65
CA TYR A 198 9.29 -1.93 15.73
C TYR A 198 9.03 -3.42 15.95
N GLU A 199 8.94 -3.91 17.19
CA GLU A 199 8.58 -5.29 17.49
C GLU A 199 7.19 -5.64 17.00
N LYS A 200 6.22 -4.74 17.21
CA LYS A 200 4.85 -4.94 16.74
C LYS A 200 4.79 -4.94 15.21
N ALA A 201 5.49 -4.01 14.56
CA ALA A 201 5.60 -3.98 13.10
C ALA A 201 6.22 -5.27 12.55
N LEU A 202 7.24 -5.80 13.22
CA LEU A 202 7.90 -7.06 12.84
C LEU A 202 6.95 -8.25 12.98
N ALA A 203 6.15 -8.30 14.05
CA ALA A 203 5.11 -9.31 14.22
C ALA A 203 4.03 -9.21 13.13
N VAL A 204 3.57 -8.00 12.80
CA VAL A 204 2.55 -7.76 11.77
C VAL A 204 3.05 -8.15 10.38
N ILE A 205 4.29 -7.82 10.00
CA ILE A 205 4.81 -8.18 8.65
C ILE A 205 5.26 -9.63 8.54
N GLY A 206 5.54 -10.30 9.66
CA GLY A 206 6.07 -11.67 9.72
C GLY A 206 5.33 -12.68 8.84
N PRO A 207 4.00 -12.78 8.89
CA PRO A 207 3.31 -13.78 8.08
C PRO A 207 3.27 -13.43 6.58
N LEU A 208 3.50 -12.17 6.17
CA LEU A 208 3.73 -11.87 4.74
C LEU A 208 5.02 -12.51 4.22
N LEU A 209 6.07 -12.57 5.04
CA LEU A 209 7.33 -13.22 4.69
C LEU A 209 7.22 -14.75 4.67
N GLN A 210 6.36 -15.32 5.51
CA GLN A 210 6.08 -16.76 5.48
C GLN A 210 5.32 -17.13 4.21
N LYS A 211 4.31 -16.33 3.84
CA LYS A 211 3.48 -16.56 2.64
C LYS A 211 4.21 -16.22 1.35
N TYR A 212 5.06 -15.20 1.36
CA TYR A 212 5.76 -14.67 0.18
C TYR A 212 7.27 -14.44 0.46
N PRO A 213 8.04 -15.52 0.73
CA PRO A 213 9.46 -15.40 1.09
C PRO A 213 10.31 -14.79 -0.03
N SER A 214 9.86 -14.92 -1.27
CA SER A 214 10.49 -14.38 -2.49
C SER A 214 10.07 -12.94 -2.82
N ASN A 215 9.35 -12.25 -1.93
CA ASN A 215 9.03 -10.84 -2.13
C ASN A 215 10.15 -9.95 -1.53
N PRO A 216 10.94 -9.25 -2.37
CA PRO A 216 12.08 -8.46 -1.91
C PRO A 216 11.66 -7.27 -1.04
N LEU A 217 10.47 -6.71 -1.26
CA LEU A 217 10.00 -5.56 -0.49
C LEU A 217 9.72 -5.94 0.97
N PHE A 218 9.19 -7.15 1.20
CA PHE A 218 8.97 -7.65 2.55
C PHE A 218 10.29 -7.99 3.26
N GLN A 219 11.28 -8.48 2.50
CA GLN A 219 12.63 -8.72 3.02
C GLN A 219 13.31 -7.40 3.43
N LEU A 220 13.23 -6.36 2.60
CA LEU A 220 13.72 -5.02 2.94
C LEU A 220 13.03 -4.47 4.19
N ALA A 221 11.69 -4.51 4.25
CA ALA A 221 10.95 -4.01 5.40
C ALA A 221 11.32 -4.74 6.71
N ARG A 222 11.51 -6.06 6.68
CA ARG A 222 12.01 -6.80 7.85
C ARG A 222 13.43 -6.43 8.22
N GLY A 223 14.31 -6.26 7.23
CA GLY A 223 15.68 -5.80 7.45
C GLY A 223 15.70 -4.44 8.14
N ASP A 224 14.90 -3.49 7.67
CA ASP A 224 14.78 -2.16 8.25
C ASP A 224 14.32 -2.23 9.72
N LEU A 225 13.32 -3.07 10.01
CA LEU A 225 12.82 -3.30 11.37
C LEU A 225 13.89 -3.93 12.28
N TYR A 226 14.60 -4.95 11.81
CA TYR A 226 15.71 -5.54 12.58
C TYR A 226 16.82 -4.52 12.84
N ALA A 227 17.14 -3.66 11.87
CA ALA A 227 18.12 -2.60 12.03
C ALA A 227 17.71 -1.61 13.13
N LYS A 228 16.44 -1.19 13.13
CA LYS A 228 15.88 -0.31 14.19
C LYS A 228 15.89 -0.95 15.57
N LEU A 229 15.76 -2.27 15.64
CA LEU A 229 15.86 -3.06 16.86
C LEU A 229 17.29 -3.35 17.32
N GLY A 230 18.31 -2.86 16.60
CA GLY A 230 19.71 -3.15 16.88
C GLY A 230 20.15 -4.57 16.52
N ARG A 231 19.28 -5.37 15.88
CA ARG A 231 19.51 -6.77 15.50
C ARG A 231 20.25 -6.85 14.16
N LYS A 232 21.47 -6.32 14.13
CA LYS A 232 22.23 -6.07 12.88
C LYS A 232 22.46 -7.31 12.03
N GLU A 233 22.76 -8.45 12.63
CA GLU A 233 22.99 -9.71 11.89
C GLU A 233 21.72 -10.18 11.17
N GLN A 234 20.56 -10.09 11.84
CA GLN A 234 19.27 -10.46 11.24
C GLN A 234 18.86 -9.47 10.14
N ALA A 235 19.21 -8.19 10.32
CA ALA A 235 19.02 -7.17 9.29
C ALA A 235 19.86 -7.49 8.04
N LEU A 236 21.15 -7.79 8.23
CA LEU A 236 22.08 -8.16 7.17
C LEU A 236 21.57 -9.36 6.35
N VAL A 237 21.13 -10.43 7.03
CA VAL A 237 20.52 -11.60 6.37
C VAL A 237 19.31 -11.21 5.53
N SER A 238 18.44 -10.34 6.05
CA SER A 238 17.24 -9.90 5.33
C SER A 238 17.57 -9.05 4.10
N TYR A 239 18.57 -8.16 4.19
CA TYR A 239 18.99 -7.34 3.05
C TYR A 239 19.69 -8.16 1.96
N HIS A 240 20.56 -9.11 2.32
CA HIS A 240 21.14 -10.03 1.33
C HIS A 240 20.07 -10.87 0.65
N ALA A 241 19.09 -11.38 1.42
CA ALA A 241 17.96 -12.10 0.84
C ALA A 241 17.20 -11.22 -0.16
N ALA A 242 16.93 -9.94 0.17
CA ALA A 242 16.28 -9.01 -0.76
C ALA A 242 17.09 -8.81 -2.06
N GLY A 243 18.40 -8.57 -1.96
CA GLY A 243 19.26 -8.29 -3.12
C GLY A 243 19.56 -9.52 -4.01
N ALA A 244 19.43 -10.73 -3.46
CA ALA A 244 19.68 -11.98 -4.19
C ALA A 244 18.45 -12.50 -4.96
N LEU A 245 17.25 -11.97 -4.70
CA LEU A 245 16.03 -12.39 -5.38
C LEU A 245 16.03 -11.93 -6.84
N SER A 246 15.68 -12.85 -7.75
CA SER A 246 15.47 -12.51 -9.16
C SER A 246 14.13 -11.81 -9.34
N ILE A 247 14.15 -10.65 -10.01
CA ILE A 247 12.96 -9.86 -10.29
C ILE A 247 12.85 -9.69 -11.81
N GLN A 248 11.67 -9.99 -12.36
CA GLN A 248 11.44 -9.96 -13.81
C GLN A 248 11.69 -8.57 -14.43
N SER A 249 11.30 -7.48 -13.75
CA SER A 249 11.61 -6.11 -14.18
C SER A 249 13.06 -5.76 -13.87
N PRO A 250 13.91 -5.49 -14.89
CA PRO A 250 15.30 -5.12 -14.68
C PRO A 250 15.46 -3.82 -13.88
N GLU A 251 14.55 -2.85 -14.06
CA GLU A 251 14.60 -1.60 -13.31
C GLU A 251 14.35 -1.86 -11.82
N CYS A 252 13.30 -2.64 -11.50
CA CYS A 252 13.00 -3.00 -10.12
C CYS A 252 14.11 -3.88 -9.50
N GLN A 253 14.72 -4.78 -10.29
CA GLN A 253 15.87 -5.56 -9.83
C GLN A 253 17.05 -4.68 -9.42
N ALA A 254 17.50 -3.79 -10.31
CA ALA A 254 18.60 -2.88 -10.03
C ALA A 254 18.31 -2.01 -8.81
N HIS A 255 17.05 -1.56 -8.69
CA HIS A 255 16.63 -0.69 -7.59
C HIS A 255 16.58 -1.40 -6.24
N VAL A 256 16.06 -2.62 -6.17
CA VAL A 256 16.08 -3.45 -4.96
C VAL A 256 17.52 -3.76 -4.53
N GLN A 257 18.40 -4.06 -5.47
CA GLN A 257 19.82 -4.29 -5.19
C GLN A 257 20.50 -3.04 -4.62
N ASP A 258 20.20 -1.87 -5.16
CA ASP A 258 20.70 -0.60 -4.63
C ASP A 258 20.16 -0.30 -3.22
N LEU A 259 18.87 -0.53 -2.96
CA LEU A 259 18.27 -0.39 -1.63
C LEU A 259 18.94 -1.33 -0.62
N ALA A 260 19.12 -2.61 -0.97
CA ALA A 260 19.79 -3.58 -0.11
C ALA A 260 21.22 -3.11 0.22
N ARG A 261 22.00 -2.71 -0.79
CA ARG A 261 23.37 -2.20 -0.62
C ARG A 261 23.42 -0.97 0.29
N LYS A 262 22.56 0.02 0.08
CA LYS A 262 22.46 1.22 0.93
C LYS A 262 22.08 0.86 2.37
N SER A 263 21.15 -0.08 2.54
CA SER A 263 20.68 -0.52 3.85
C SER A 263 21.77 -1.27 4.62
N ILE A 264 22.54 -2.12 3.95
CA ILE A 264 23.70 -2.83 4.51
C ILE A 264 24.77 -1.83 4.94
N ALA A 265 25.13 -0.88 4.08
CA ALA A 265 26.12 0.15 4.40
C ALA A 265 25.72 0.96 5.65
N ALA A 266 24.42 1.20 5.84
CA ALA A 266 23.91 1.91 7.01
C ALA A 266 23.98 1.13 8.33
N LEU A 267 24.19 -0.21 8.30
CA LEU A 267 24.35 -0.99 9.53
C LEU A 267 25.70 -0.74 10.23
N GLY A 268 26.70 -0.25 9.50
CA GLY A 268 28.06 -0.03 10.01
C GLY A 268 28.72 -1.33 10.51
N VAL A 269 28.35 -2.48 9.95
CA VAL A 269 28.97 -3.78 10.24
C VAL A 269 30.13 -3.95 9.27
N GLN A 270 31.34 -4.24 9.76
CA GLN A 270 32.42 -4.70 8.90
C GLN A 270 32.06 -6.10 8.40
N GLU A 271 31.81 -6.25 7.09
CA GLU A 271 31.69 -7.57 6.49
C GLU A 271 32.98 -8.34 6.78
N LYS A 272 32.91 -9.37 7.63
CA LYS A 272 34.00 -10.33 7.76
C LYS A 272 34.06 -11.09 6.44
N ILE A 273 34.91 -10.64 5.53
CA ILE A 273 35.30 -11.41 4.35
C ILE A 273 35.87 -12.72 4.89
N ALA A 274 35.13 -13.81 4.74
CA ALA A 274 35.65 -15.13 5.02
C ALA A 274 36.79 -15.38 4.02
N PRO A 275 38.04 -15.62 4.46
CA PRO A 275 39.10 -16.00 3.55
C PRO A 275 38.74 -17.36 2.94
N HIS A 276 38.81 -17.42 1.61
CA HIS A 276 38.77 -18.66 0.84
C HIS A 276 39.96 -19.56 1.16
#